data_AF-A0A1C6UCA3-F1
#
_entry.id   AF-A0A1C6UCA3-F1
#
_cell.length_a   1.000
_cell.length_b   1.000
_cell.length_c   1.000
_cell.angle_alpha   90.00
_cell.angle_beta   90.00
_cell.angle_gamma   90.00
#
_symmetry.space_group_name_H-M   'P 1'
#
loop_
_entity.id
_entity.type
_entity.pdbx_description
1 polymer ?
#
loop_
_entity_poly.entity_id
_entity_poly.type
_entity_poly.pdbx_seq_one_letter_code
_entity_poly.pdbx_strand_id
1 'polypeptide(L)'
;MGVDVVLYRVVATGSGRRRLVPAEVLPDPDDVLLDLVQRVRGGGRTPLLDQVDPVGELVVPADRAPQLLTELRSLAEVARTSPETTHVRRLDLLARRCRQDREMEIRFEGD
;
A
#
# COMPACT_ATOMS: atom_id res chain seq x y z
N MET A 1 12.13 -8.30 7.72
CA MET A 1 11.69 -6.93 8.08
C MET A 1 10.56 -6.70 7.12
N GLY A 2 9.34 -6.73 7.64
CA GLY A 2 8.14 -6.71 6.84
C GLY A 2 7.81 -5.30 6.36
N VAL A 3 6.81 -5.21 5.51
CA VAL A 3 6.22 -3.93 5.13
C VAL A 3 4.75 -3.97 5.42
N ASP A 4 4.35 -3.37 6.53
CA ASP A 4 2.95 -3.23 6.89
C ASP A 4 2.30 -2.14 6.03
N VAL A 5 1.02 -2.34 5.70
CA VAL A 5 0.26 -1.33 4.96
C VAL A 5 -0.79 -0.71 5.86
N VAL A 6 -0.68 0.58 6.11
CA VAL A 6 -1.59 1.32 6.98
C VAL A 6 -2.39 2.33 6.18
N LEU A 7 -3.72 2.28 6.31
CA LEU A 7 -4.61 3.32 5.81
C LEU A 7 -4.77 4.39 6.89
N TYR A 8 -4.37 5.61 6.58
CA TYR A 8 -4.57 6.77 7.43
C TYR A 8 -5.68 7.66 6.91
N ARG A 9 -6.45 8.21 7.86
CA ARG A 9 -7.26 9.40 7.62
C ARG A 9 -6.49 10.63 8.06
N VAL A 10 -6.39 11.60 7.17
CA VAL A 10 -5.74 12.87 7.38
C VAL A 10 -6.75 13.92 7.80
N VAL A 11 -6.68 14.32 9.07
CA VAL A 11 -7.57 15.30 9.66
C VAL A 11 -6.87 16.65 9.71
N ALA A 12 -7.45 17.66 9.05
CA ALA A 12 -6.97 19.03 9.16
C ALA A 12 -7.29 19.58 10.56
N THR A 13 -6.29 20.07 11.27
CA THR A 13 -6.47 20.87 12.48
C THR A 13 -6.20 22.33 12.12
N GLY A 14 -7.07 23.24 12.55
CA GLY A 14 -7.24 24.61 12.03
C GLY A 14 -6.03 25.56 12.01
N SER A 15 -4.82 25.08 12.29
CA SER A 15 -3.54 25.80 12.23
C SER A 15 -2.59 25.28 11.14
N GLY A 16 -3.12 24.64 10.09
CA GLY A 16 -2.32 24.07 9.00
C GLY A 16 -1.60 22.76 9.37
N ARG A 17 -1.79 22.28 10.61
CA ARG A 17 -1.31 20.98 11.07
C ARG A 17 -2.27 19.88 10.62
N ARG A 18 -1.73 18.86 9.96
CA ARG A 18 -2.46 17.64 9.60
C ARG A 18 -2.20 16.58 10.67
N ARG A 19 -3.25 15.94 11.17
CA ARG A 19 -3.15 14.80 12.08
C ARG A 19 -3.49 13.54 11.31
N LEU A 20 -2.66 12.50 11.46
CA LEU A 20 -2.89 11.19 10.88
C LEU A 20 -3.58 10.31 11.92
N VAL A 21 -4.68 9.69 11.53
CA VAL A 21 -5.41 8.73 12.37
C VAL A 21 -5.43 7.40 11.62
N PRO A 22 -4.82 6.32 12.15
CA PRO A 22 -4.87 5.03 11.50
C PRO A 22 -6.31 4.53 11.49
N ALA A 23 -6.80 4.22 10.30
CA ALA A 23 -8.15 3.74 10.06
C ALA A 23 -8.19 2.22 9.90
N GLU A 24 -7.16 1.63 9.28
CA GLU A 24 -7.04 0.20 9.04
C GLU A 24 -5.57 -0.18 8.85
N VAL A 25 -5.17 -1.34 9.37
CA VAL A 25 -3.81 -1.88 9.22
C VAL A 25 -3.92 -3.24 8.55
N LEU A 26 -3.19 -3.41 7.46
CA LEU A 26 -2.95 -4.69 6.80
C LEU A 26 -1.51 -5.08 7.09
N PRO A 27 -1.28 -5.94 8.11
CA PRO A 27 0.05 -6.40 8.41
C PRO A 27 0.58 -7.30 7.29
N ASP A 28 1.90 -7.36 7.13
CA ASP A 28 2.59 -8.26 6.22
C ASP A 28 3.32 -9.39 6.96
N PRO A 29 2.58 -10.33 7.58
CA PRO A 29 3.21 -11.47 8.23
C PRO A 29 3.95 -12.30 7.19
N ASP A 30 5.14 -12.77 7.57
CA ASP A 30 6.00 -13.62 6.73
C ASP A 30 6.53 -12.93 5.45
N ASP A 31 6.61 -11.59 5.43
CA ASP A 31 7.19 -10.79 4.34
C ASP A 31 6.51 -11.04 2.96
N VAL A 32 5.24 -11.44 2.94
CA VAL A 32 4.51 -11.88 1.73
C VAL A 32 4.40 -10.77 0.67
N LEU A 33 4.01 -9.56 1.09
CA LEU A 33 3.91 -8.41 0.21
C LEU A 33 5.30 -7.97 -0.26
N LEU A 34 6.26 -7.92 0.66
CA LEU A 34 7.63 -7.55 0.34
C LEU A 34 8.23 -8.49 -0.73
N ASP A 35 8.08 -9.80 -0.57
CA ASP A 35 8.54 -10.80 -1.54
C ASP A 35 7.85 -10.66 -2.90
N LEU A 36 6.54 -10.39 -2.93
CA LEU A 36 5.80 -10.14 -4.16
C LEU A 36 6.32 -8.90 -4.89
N VAL A 37 6.54 -7.80 -4.16
CA VAL A 37 7.06 -6.54 -4.72
C VAL A 37 8.48 -6.75 -5.25
N GLN A 38 9.35 -7.43 -4.51
CA GLN A 38 10.71 -7.73 -4.97
C GLN A 38 10.72 -8.57 -6.26
N ARG A 39 9.76 -9.48 -6.43
CA ARG A 39 9.65 -10.34 -7.63
C ARG A 39 9.31 -9.56 -8.89
N VAL A 40 8.58 -8.46 -8.79
CA VAL A 40 8.16 -7.62 -9.94
C VAL A 40 9.03 -6.37 -10.11
N ARG A 41 9.88 -6.07 -9.12
CA ARG A 41 10.70 -4.86 -9.06
C ARG A 41 11.55 -4.69 -10.30
N GLY A 42 11.54 -3.47 -10.86
CA GLY A 42 12.33 -3.14 -12.05
C GLY A 42 11.78 -3.75 -13.34
N GLY A 43 10.64 -4.46 -13.30
CA GLY A 43 9.92 -4.94 -14.49
C GLY A 43 9.14 -3.83 -15.21
N GLY A 44 9.15 -2.59 -14.70
CA GLY A 44 8.51 -1.41 -15.29
C GLY A 44 6.98 -1.36 -15.18
N ARG A 45 6.35 -2.42 -14.65
CA ARG A 45 4.88 -2.51 -14.48
C ARG A 45 4.40 -1.98 -13.12
N THR A 46 5.31 -1.75 -12.18
CA THR A 46 5.01 -1.41 -10.78
C THR A 46 5.85 -0.24 -10.24
N PRO A 47 5.95 0.90 -10.95
CA PRO A 47 6.86 1.99 -10.59
C PRO A 47 6.56 2.65 -9.22
N LEU A 48 5.34 2.54 -8.69
CA LEU A 48 5.00 3.00 -7.35
C LEU A 48 5.46 1.96 -6.31
N LEU A 49 5.16 0.68 -6.52
CA LEU A 49 5.56 -0.37 -5.58
C LEU A 49 7.09 -0.62 -5.58
N ASP A 50 7.77 -0.28 -6.67
CA ASP A 50 9.24 -0.32 -6.74
C ASP A 50 9.90 0.64 -5.72
N GLN A 51 9.15 1.64 -5.22
CA GLN A 51 9.60 2.59 -4.20
C GLN A 51 9.37 2.08 -2.76
N VAL A 52 8.76 0.92 -2.58
CA VAL A 52 8.58 0.32 -1.25
C VAL A 52 9.95 -0.02 -0.67
N ASP A 53 10.22 0.52 0.51
CA ASP A 53 11.47 0.31 1.24
C ASP A 53 11.16 -0.41 2.56
N PRO A 54 11.75 -1.59 2.84
CA PRO A 54 11.54 -2.32 4.08
C PRO A 54 12.08 -1.61 5.34
N VAL A 55 12.79 -0.48 5.19
CA VAL A 55 13.28 0.34 6.32
C VAL A 55 12.65 1.74 6.32
N GLY A 56 11.91 2.08 5.26
CA GLY A 56 11.38 3.41 5.03
C GLY A 56 9.85 3.46 5.11
N GLU A 57 9.32 4.62 4.73
CA GLU A 57 7.89 4.78 4.47
C GLU A 57 7.65 5.18 3.02
N LEU A 58 6.64 4.57 2.39
CA LEU A 58 6.10 5.02 1.11
C LEU A 58 4.67 5.52 1.32
N VAL A 59 4.43 6.79 1.04
CA VAL A 59 3.11 7.42 1.14
C VAL A 59 2.42 7.41 -0.23
N VAL A 60 1.22 6.86 -0.27
CA VAL A 60 0.31 6.82 -1.42
C VAL A 60 -0.95 7.62 -1.09
N PRO A 61 -1.00 8.89 -1.47
CA PRO A 61 -2.21 9.70 -1.33
C PRO A 61 -3.34 9.21 -2.26
N ALA A 62 -4.58 9.61 -1.97
CA ALA A 62 -5.78 9.18 -2.69
C ALA A 62 -5.73 9.42 -4.22
N ASP A 63 -5.02 10.45 -4.68
CA ASP A 63 -4.82 10.76 -6.11
C ASP A 63 -3.89 9.76 -6.82
N ARG A 64 -2.97 9.13 -6.08
CA ARG A 64 -2.12 8.03 -6.57
C ARG A 64 -2.73 6.64 -6.37
N ALA A 65 -3.84 6.52 -5.62
CA ALA A 65 -4.53 5.24 -5.43
C ALA A 65 -4.99 4.54 -6.73
N PRO A 66 -5.43 5.24 -7.81
CA PRO A 66 -5.70 4.60 -9.10
C PRO A 66 -4.47 3.96 -9.74
N GLN A 67 -3.30 4.58 -9.61
CA GLN A 67 -2.03 4.00 -10.06
C GLN A 67 -1.73 2.74 -9.25
N LEU A 68 -1.80 2.80 -7.92
CA LEU A 68 -1.62 1.63 -7.05
C LEU A 68 -2.55 0.48 -7.45
N LEU A 69 -3.85 0.74 -7.65
CA LEU A 69 -4.81 -0.28 -8.10
C LEU A 69 -4.43 -0.94 -9.44
N THR A 70 -3.77 -0.20 -10.33
CA THR A 70 -3.29 -0.75 -11.61
C THR A 70 -2.08 -1.65 -11.39
N GLU A 71 -1.15 -1.24 -10.53
CA GLU A 71 0.04 -2.01 -10.18
C GLU A 71 -0.33 -3.30 -9.41
N LEU A 72 -1.32 -3.24 -8.51
CA LEU A 72 -1.83 -4.40 -7.78
C LEU A 72 -2.40 -5.50 -8.69
N ARG A 73 -2.92 -5.15 -9.88
CA ARG A 73 -3.32 -6.16 -10.88
C ARG A 73 -2.10 -6.93 -11.39
N SER A 74 -0.98 -6.25 -11.60
CA SER A 74 0.27 -6.90 -11.99
C SER A 74 0.80 -7.80 -10.86
N LEU A 75 0.62 -7.42 -9.59
CA LEU A 75 0.94 -8.29 -8.45
C LEU A 75 0.01 -9.52 -8.41
N ALA A 76 -1.27 -9.34 -8.66
CA ALA A 76 -2.24 -10.44 -8.69
C ALA A 76 -1.91 -11.48 -9.78
N GLU A 77 -1.34 -11.06 -10.91
CA GLU A 77 -0.88 -11.95 -11.99
C GLU A 77 0.29 -12.86 -11.56
N VAL A 78 1.14 -12.39 -10.63
CA VAL A 78 2.34 -13.14 -10.20
C VAL A 78 2.18 -13.82 -8.84
N ALA A 79 1.06 -13.60 -8.15
CA ALA A 79 0.69 -14.29 -6.92
C ALA A 79 0.43 -15.78 -7.22
N ARG A 80 1.15 -16.66 -6.54
CA ARG A 80 1.14 -18.12 -6.74
C ARG A 80 0.46 -18.86 -5.61
N THR A 81 0.41 -18.26 -4.42
CA THR A 81 -0.10 -18.89 -3.21
C THR A 81 -1.40 -18.23 -2.73
N SER A 82 -2.18 -18.98 -1.93
CA SER A 82 -3.40 -18.45 -1.31
C SER A 82 -3.13 -17.26 -0.37
N PRO A 83 -2.06 -17.26 0.46
CA PRO A 83 -1.67 -16.09 1.25
C PRO A 83 -1.37 -14.87 0.38
N GLU A 84 -0.51 -15.00 -0.65
CA GLU A 84 -0.19 -13.91 -1.59
C GLU A 84 -1.47 -13.33 -2.23
N THR A 85 -2.35 -14.20 -2.75
CA THR A 85 -3.60 -13.77 -3.40
C THR A 85 -4.54 -13.06 -2.42
N THR A 86 -4.63 -13.56 -1.18
CA THR A 86 -5.46 -12.96 -0.14
C THR A 86 -4.92 -11.59 0.27
N HIS A 87 -3.61 -11.47 0.40
CA HIS A 87 -2.95 -10.23 0.75
C HIS A 87 -3.17 -9.17 -0.33
N VAL A 88 -2.93 -9.50 -1.61
CA VAL A 88 -3.18 -8.58 -2.74
C VAL A 88 -4.65 -8.15 -2.81
N ARG A 89 -5.60 -9.05 -2.55
CA ARG A 89 -7.04 -8.69 -2.52
C ARG A 89 -7.38 -7.72 -1.38
N ARG A 90 -6.83 -7.91 -0.18
CA ARG A 90 -7.04 -6.99 0.94
C ARG A 90 -6.44 -5.61 0.65
N LEU A 91 -5.25 -5.59 0.05
CA LEU A 91 -4.60 -4.35 -0.39
C LEU A 91 -5.40 -3.64 -1.49
N ASP A 92 -5.99 -4.36 -2.44
CA ASP A 92 -6.88 -3.79 -3.47
C ASP A 92 -8.13 -3.15 -2.84
N LEU A 93 -8.72 -3.78 -1.81
CA LEU A 93 -9.84 -3.20 -1.06
C LEU A 93 -9.44 -1.90 -0.33
N LEU A 94 -8.29 -1.90 0.34
CA LEU A 94 -7.75 -0.70 0.99
C LEU A 94 -7.50 0.43 -0.01
N ALA A 95 -6.86 0.13 -1.15
CA ALA A 95 -6.60 1.10 -2.20
C ALA A 95 -7.88 1.67 -2.82
N ARG A 96 -8.94 0.86 -2.96
CA ARG A 96 -10.27 1.35 -3.39
C ARG A 96 -10.88 2.30 -2.37
N ARG A 97 -10.76 1.99 -1.08
CA ARG A 97 -11.26 2.85 0.01
C ARG A 97 -10.49 4.17 0.06
N CYS A 98 -9.16 4.13 -0.05
CA CYS A 98 -8.33 5.32 -0.15
C CYS A 98 -8.74 6.21 -1.34
N ARG A 99 -8.99 5.62 -2.51
CA ARG A 99 -9.44 6.37 -3.70
C ARG A 99 -10.78 7.10 -3.49
N GLN A 100 -11.67 6.58 -2.64
CA GLN A 100 -13.01 7.15 -2.45
C GLN A 100 -13.02 8.43 -1.59
N ASP A 101 -11.98 8.65 -0.79
CA ASP A 101 -11.90 9.76 0.15
C ASP A 101 -10.56 10.48 0.02
N ARG A 102 -10.59 11.75 -0.36
CA ARG A 102 -9.39 12.58 -0.54
C ARG A 102 -8.64 12.86 0.76
N GLU A 103 -9.30 12.66 1.90
CA GLU A 103 -8.67 12.72 3.21
C GLU A 103 -7.96 11.41 3.59
N MET A 104 -7.92 10.40 2.72
CA MET A 104 -7.22 9.15 2.99
C MET A 104 -5.86 9.09 2.30
N GLU A 105 -4.91 8.44 2.94
CA GLU A 105 -3.64 8.04 2.35
C GLU A 105 -3.24 6.66 2.85
N ILE A 106 -2.61 5.87 1.98
CA ILE A 106 -2.02 4.59 2.34
C ILE A 106 -0.54 4.82 2.60
N ARG A 107 -0.01 4.21 3.66
CA ARG A 107 1.42 4.16 3.95
C ARG A 107 1.88 2.72 3.95
N PHE A 108 2.98 2.46 3.26
CA PHE A 108 3.74 1.24 3.40
C PHE A 108 4.85 1.56 4.40
N GLU A 109 4.84 0.90 5.55
CA GLU A 109 5.72 1.14 6.67
C GLU A 109 6.62 -0.08 6.86
N GLY A 110 7.92 0.11 6.66
CA GLY A 110 8.91 -0.90 7.02
C GLY A 110 9.08 -1.01 8.54
N ASP A 111 9.38 -2.23 9.01
CA ASP A 111 9.76 -2.53 10.40
C ASP A 111 11.21 -2.13 10.75
#